data_AF-A0A958X5J1-F1
#
_entry.id   AF-A0A958X5J1-F1
#
_cell.length_a   1.000
_cell.length_b   1.000
_cell.length_c   1.000
_cell.angle_alpha   90.00
_cell.angle_beta   90.00
_cell.angle_gamma   90.00
#
_symmetry.space_group_name_H-M   'P 1'
#
loop_
_entity.id
_entity.type
_entity.pdbx_description
1 polymer ?
#
loop_
_entity_poly.entity_id
_entity_poly.type
_entity_poly.pdbx_seq_one_letter_code
_entity_poly.pdbx_strand_id
1 'polypeptide(L)'
;MNVFNSPVDTNGIYHGIYKFMPVHPGTQEYFADSPSYISDFISYSSGYWRDGTPLTYGGLGHLGSSVTDWAYTSHPADPLGWSELSANNTLEDRSALVSFDAVELRPGEVKSILFSLTASKEAGISAQLNQMKEFKSLQDYLIYWYSFDSSFQMLCDPLETAEPSGNGIVIFPNPASDYFNIRSTGSPIKEIALYDILGRWIGNYKASLDMANTIRVEVAGMSPGVYMVSWRL
;
A
#
# COMPACT_ATOMS: atom_id res chain seq x y z
N MET A 1 10.88 -4.17 4.06
CA MET A 1 9.91 -4.65 3.07
C MET A 1 10.42 -5.97 2.55
N ASN A 2 9.58 -7.00 2.50
CA ASN A 2 9.91 -8.26 1.84
C ASN A 2 9.10 -8.39 0.55
N VAL A 3 9.72 -8.86 -0.52
CA VAL A 3 9.07 -9.10 -1.81
C VAL A 3 8.96 -10.61 -2.00
N PHE A 4 7.73 -11.09 -2.13
CA PHE A 4 7.40 -12.51 -2.30
C PHE A 4 7.18 -12.90 -3.76
N ASN A 5 6.80 -11.92 -4.59
CA ASN A 5 6.66 -12.11 -6.02
C ASN A 5 7.02 -10.81 -6.73
N SER A 6 7.72 -10.93 -7.84
CA SER A 6 8.10 -9.80 -8.68
C SER A 6 7.86 -10.15 -10.14
N PRO A 7 7.80 -9.14 -11.02
CA PRO A 7 7.53 -9.39 -12.42
C PRO A 7 8.66 -10.21 -13.05
N VAL A 8 8.29 -11.09 -13.99
CA VAL A 8 9.25 -11.87 -14.77
C VAL A 8 9.56 -11.19 -16.11
N ASP A 9 10.79 -11.29 -16.58
CA ASP A 9 11.16 -10.86 -17.92
C ASP A 9 10.66 -11.81 -19.02
N THR A 10 11.08 -11.52 -20.26
CA THR A 10 10.75 -12.32 -21.46
C THR A 10 11.26 -13.76 -21.41
N ASN A 11 12.25 -14.04 -20.58
CA ASN A 11 12.85 -15.36 -20.39
C ASN A 11 12.25 -16.09 -19.18
N GLY A 12 11.27 -15.49 -18.50
CA GLY A 12 10.66 -16.05 -17.30
C GLY A 12 11.53 -15.90 -16.05
N ILE A 13 12.53 -15.02 -16.07
CA ILE A 13 13.42 -14.78 -14.93
C ILE A 13 12.77 -13.74 -14.01
N TYR A 14 12.69 -14.05 -12.73
CA TYR A 14 12.24 -13.12 -11.69
C TYR A 14 13.26 -12.01 -11.47
N HIS A 15 12.81 -10.77 -11.56
CA HIS A 15 13.63 -9.60 -11.24
C HIS A 15 13.20 -9.04 -9.90
N GLY A 16 14.08 -9.11 -8.90
CA GLY A 16 13.82 -8.54 -7.58
C GLY A 16 13.71 -7.01 -7.61
N ILE A 17 13.71 -6.39 -6.42
CA ILE A 17 13.85 -4.94 -6.34
C ILE A 17 15.19 -4.55 -6.95
N TYR A 18 15.16 -3.67 -7.94
CA TYR A 18 16.34 -3.13 -8.57
C TYR A 18 16.98 -2.05 -7.71
N LYS A 19 16.23 -1.00 -7.35
CA LYS A 19 16.67 0.04 -6.39
C LYS A 19 15.65 0.28 -5.30
N PHE A 20 16.13 0.63 -4.12
CA PHE A 20 15.32 1.15 -3.01
C PHE A 20 15.94 2.45 -2.51
N MET A 21 15.36 3.57 -2.95
CA MET A 21 15.79 4.93 -2.57
C MET A 21 14.86 5.48 -1.48
N PRO A 22 15.40 5.95 -0.35
CA PRO A 22 14.61 6.66 0.63
C PRO A 22 14.36 8.09 0.16
N VAL A 23 13.22 8.64 0.56
CA VAL A 23 12.78 10.00 0.25
C VAL A 23 12.46 10.67 1.57
N HIS A 24 12.94 11.91 1.72
CA HIS A 24 12.94 12.69 2.96
C HIS A 24 12.15 13.99 2.74
N PRO A 25 10.80 13.94 2.66
CA PRO A 25 9.98 15.09 2.30
C PRO A 25 10.15 16.28 3.26
N GLY A 26 10.39 17.47 2.73
CA GLY A 26 10.38 18.71 3.52
C GLY A 26 11.50 18.81 4.56
N THR A 27 12.53 17.97 4.45
CA THR A 27 13.69 17.99 5.35
C THR A 27 14.74 19.01 4.89
N GLN A 28 15.74 19.29 5.75
CA GLN A 28 16.93 20.06 5.36
C GLN A 28 17.85 19.31 4.36
N GLU A 29 17.58 18.03 4.11
CA GLU A 29 18.34 17.15 3.23
C GLU A 29 17.85 17.30 1.79
N TYR A 30 18.08 18.47 1.18
CA TYR A 30 17.58 18.82 -0.16
C TYR A 30 17.90 17.77 -1.25
N PHE A 31 19.01 17.03 -1.11
CA PHE A 31 19.41 15.96 -2.03
C PHE A 31 18.45 14.75 -2.03
N ALA A 32 17.74 14.54 -0.91
CA ALA A 32 16.85 13.43 -0.63
C ALA A 32 15.36 13.82 -0.61
N ASP A 33 15.02 15.07 -0.88
CA ASP A 33 13.65 15.59 -0.84
C ASP A 33 12.75 14.96 -1.93
N SER A 34 11.45 15.23 -1.86
CA SER A 34 10.44 14.66 -2.75
C SER A 34 10.74 14.98 -4.23
N PRO A 35 10.67 13.98 -5.13
CA PRO A 35 10.89 14.19 -6.55
C PRO A 35 9.83 15.15 -7.11
N SER A 36 10.28 16.23 -7.74
CA SER A 36 9.41 17.28 -8.29
C SER A 36 9.35 17.26 -9.82
N TYR A 37 10.40 16.74 -10.45
CA TYR A 37 10.53 16.64 -11.90
C TYR A 37 10.74 15.19 -12.33
N ILE A 38 10.41 14.86 -13.58
CA ILE A 38 10.63 13.52 -14.16
C ILE A 38 12.08 13.06 -13.99
N SER A 39 13.05 13.99 -14.10
CA SER A 39 14.46 13.69 -13.86
C SER A 39 14.73 13.18 -12.46
N ASP A 40 14.05 13.71 -11.43
CA ASP A 40 14.22 13.27 -10.04
C ASP A 40 13.73 11.83 -9.87
N PHE A 41 12.57 11.50 -10.44
CA PHE A 41 12.04 10.14 -10.44
C PHE A 41 12.98 9.16 -11.15
N ILE A 42 13.55 9.56 -12.30
CA ILE A 42 14.51 8.74 -13.04
C ILE A 42 15.79 8.53 -12.22
N SER A 43 16.34 9.59 -11.63
CA SER A 43 17.52 9.50 -10.75
C SER A 43 17.27 8.52 -9.61
N TYR A 44 16.16 8.67 -8.88
CA TYR A 44 15.83 7.80 -7.75
C TYR A 44 15.62 6.36 -8.23
N SER A 45 14.89 6.15 -9.33
CA SER A 45 14.68 4.80 -9.88
C SER A 45 15.98 4.11 -10.33
N SER A 46 17.03 4.88 -10.56
CA SER A 46 18.36 4.43 -10.96
C SER A 46 19.39 4.40 -9.82
N GLY A 47 19.00 4.76 -8.59
CA GLY A 47 19.86 4.73 -7.40
C GLY A 47 20.69 5.99 -7.17
N TYR A 48 20.28 7.13 -7.73
CA TYR A 48 20.96 8.43 -7.59
C TYR A 48 20.07 9.44 -6.89
N TRP A 49 20.67 10.25 -6.02
CA TRP A 49 20.04 11.40 -5.38
C TRP A 49 19.78 12.54 -6.37
N ARG A 50 19.04 13.58 -5.93
CA ARG A 50 18.71 14.74 -6.79
C ARG A 50 19.93 15.54 -7.19
N ASP A 51 21.00 15.49 -6.39
CA ASP A 51 22.28 16.12 -6.68
C ASP A 51 23.18 15.29 -7.61
N GLY A 52 22.70 14.13 -8.07
CA GLY A 52 23.42 13.22 -8.97
C GLY A 52 24.43 12.30 -8.27
N THR A 53 24.56 12.35 -6.95
CA THR A 53 25.40 11.41 -6.20
C THR A 53 24.68 10.06 -6.06
N PRO A 54 25.40 8.92 -6.06
CA PRO A 54 24.78 7.62 -5.89
C PRO A 54 24.37 7.39 -4.42
N LEU A 55 23.41 6.49 -4.21
CA LEU A 55 23.16 5.92 -2.89
C LEU A 55 24.39 5.17 -2.39
N THR A 56 24.74 5.38 -1.13
CA THR A 56 25.89 4.77 -0.47
C THR A 56 25.48 4.10 0.82
N TYR A 57 26.27 3.16 1.32
CA TYR A 57 25.98 2.44 2.57
C TYR A 57 26.33 3.30 3.79
N GLY A 58 25.41 3.35 4.76
CA GLY A 58 25.59 4.03 6.06
C GLY A 58 24.97 5.43 6.13
N GLY A 59 24.76 5.93 7.35
CA GLY A 59 24.15 7.24 7.58
C GLY A 59 22.80 7.39 6.88
N LEU A 60 22.60 8.54 6.22
CA LEU A 60 21.46 8.85 5.34
C LEU A 60 21.55 8.21 3.93
N GLY A 61 22.61 7.44 3.67
CA GLY A 61 22.89 6.86 2.36
C GLY A 61 23.56 7.82 1.37
N HIS A 62 24.19 8.89 1.84
CA HIS A 62 24.80 9.95 1.02
C HIS A 62 26.27 10.16 1.38
N LEU A 63 27.12 10.37 0.36
CA LEU A 63 28.56 10.64 0.48
C LEU A 63 29.39 9.58 1.24
N GLY A 64 28.91 8.35 1.33
CA GLY A 64 29.68 7.21 1.81
C GLY A 64 30.70 6.69 0.78
N SER A 65 31.55 5.75 1.20
CA SER A 65 32.59 5.17 0.34
C SER A 65 32.10 3.99 -0.51
N SER A 66 30.98 3.37 -0.13
CA SER A 66 30.49 2.13 -0.72
C SER A 66 29.13 2.37 -1.35
N VAL A 67 29.04 2.34 -2.67
CA VAL A 67 27.76 2.44 -3.40
C VAL A 67 26.89 1.21 -3.12
N THR A 68 25.58 1.43 -2.97
CA THR A 68 24.60 0.37 -2.71
C THR A 68 23.31 0.65 -3.46
N ASP A 69 22.54 -0.39 -3.74
CA ASP A 69 21.29 -0.31 -4.50
C ASP A 69 20.06 -0.22 -3.59
N TRP A 70 20.22 -0.57 -2.31
CA TRP A 70 19.15 -0.62 -1.34
C TRP A 70 19.54 0.11 -0.06
N ALA A 71 18.72 1.06 0.35
CA ALA A 71 18.90 1.75 1.62
C ALA A 71 18.36 0.93 2.79
N TYR A 72 19.02 1.04 3.94
CA TYR A 72 18.53 0.51 5.23
C TYR A 72 18.18 -0.98 5.20
N THR A 73 19.10 -1.78 4.66
CA THR A 73 18.91 -3.22 4.41
C THR A 73 18.74 -4.06 5.68
N SER A 74 19.15 -3.56 6.84
CA SER A 74 19.11 -4.31 8.09
C SER A 74 17.82 -4.06 8.87
N HIS A 75 17.43 -5.06 9.66
CA HIS A 75 16.29 -4.95 10.55
C HIS A 75 16.55 -3.84 11.60
N PRO A 76 15.61 -2.93 11.90
CA PRO A 76 15.84 -1.81 12.81
C PRO A 76 16.18 -2.24 14.25
N ALA A 77 15.84 -3.48 14.63
CA ALA A 77 16.21 -4.04 15.92
C ALA A 77 17.59 -4.73 15.96
N ASP A 78 18.33 -4.76 14.85
CA ASP A 78 19.73 -5.17 14.79
C ASP A 78 20.64 -3.95 14.97
N PRO A 79 21.31 -3.81 16.13
CA PRO A 79 22.14 -2.65 16.41
C PRO A 79 23.44 -2.61 15.58
N LEU A 80 23.83 -3.72 14.94
CA LEU A 80 25.05 -3.79 14.12
C LEU A 80 24.77 -3.59 12.63
N GLY A 81 23.50 -3.66 12.23
CA GLY A 81 23.08 -3.48 10.85
C GLY A 81 22.86 -2.02 10.47
N TRP A 82 22.74 -1.72 9.17
CA TRP A 82 22.37 -0.39 8.70
C TRP A 82 20.86 -0.24 8.60
N SER A 83 20.33 0.63 9.44
CA SER A 83 18.93 1.06 9.51
C SER A 83 18.86 2.55 9.86
N GLU A 84 17.71 3.20 9.65
CA GLU A 84 17.48 4.59 10.11
C GLU A 84 17.79 4.74 11.61
N LEU A 85 17.44 3.74 12.42
CA LEU A 85 17.62 3.78 13.87
C LEU A 85 19.09 3.67 14.28
N SER A 86 19.82 2.70 13.73
CA SER A 86 21.24 2.51 14.03
C SER A 86 22.12 3.60 13.41
N ALA A 87 21.66 4.24 12.33
CA ALA A 87 22.29 5.44 11.77
C ALA A 87 22.03 6.72 12.59
N ASN A 88 21.12 6.67 13.56
CA ASN A 88 20.69 7.80 14.37
C ASN A 88 20.20 8.99 13.52
N ASN A 89 19.45 8.67 12.46
CA ASN A 89 18.81 9.67 11.61
C ASN A 89 17.66 10.36 12.37
N THR A 90 17.37 11.61 12.02
CA THR A 90 16.30 12.39 12.65
C THR A 90 14.94 11.75 12.36
N LEU A 91 14.12 11.55 13.40
CA LEU A 91 12.78 10.97 13.27
C LEU A 91 11.85 11.94 12.53
N GLU A 92 11.37 11.55 11.36
CA GLU A 92 10.45 12.33 10.54
C GLU A 92 9.64 11.40 9.62
N ASP A 93 8.71 11.97 8.87
CA ASP A 93 8.00 11.28 7.79
C ASP A 93 9.00 10.81 6.73
N ARG A 94 8.94 9.51 6.40
CA ARG A 94 9.77 8.88 5.38
C ARG A 94 8.90 8.31 4.28
N SER A 95 9.35 8.49 3.06
CA SER A 95 8.83 7.79 1.88
C SER A 95 9.96 7.00 1.23
N ALA A 96 9.63 6.12 0.30
CA ALA A 96 10.63 5.40 -0.48
C ALA A 96 10.16 5.25 -1.93
N LEU A 97 11.09 5.34 -2.86
CA LEU A 97 10.90 4.97 -4.25
C LEU A 97 11.58 3.63 -4.49
N VAL A 98 10.78 2.69 -4.99
CA VAL A 98 11.22 1.33 -5.30
C VAL A 98 11.12 1.14 -6.80
N SER A 99 12.21 0.71 -7.42
CA SER A 99 12.22 0.32 -8.83
C SER A 99 12.43 -1.19 -8.97
N PHE A 100 11.88 -1.73 -10.04
CA PHE A 100 12.13 -3.11 -10.49
C PHE A 100 12.88 -3.02 -11.81
N ASP A 101 13.61 -4.07 -12.15
CA ASP A 101 14.33 -4.12 -13.43
C ASP A 101 13.34 -4.15 -14.60
N ALA A 102 13.82 -3.97 -15.83
CA ALA A 102 13.01 -3.88 -17.02
C ALA A 102 12.07 -5.09 -17.17
N VAL A 103 10.77 -4.81 -17.15
CA VAL A 103 9.71 -5.80 -17.36
C VAL A 103 9.06 -5.54 -18.71
N GLU A 104 8.95 -6.57 -19.55
CA GLU A 104 8.10 -6.49 -20.74
C GLU A 104 6.63 -6.74 -20.36
N LEU A 105 5.74 -5.86 -20.82
CA LEU A 105 4.29 -6.01 -20.71
C LEU A 105 3.70 -6.19 -22.11
N ARG A 106 3.35 -7.43 -22.46
CA ARG A 106 2.67 -7.70 -23.74
C ARG A 106 1.18 -7.36 -23.67
N PRO A 107 0.52 -7.09 -24.81
CA PRO A 107 -0.92 -6.87 -24.84
C PRO A 107 -1.67 -8.04 -24.18
N GLY A 108 -2.44 -7.76 -23.13
CA GLY A 108 -3.20 -8.76 -22.36
C GLY A 108 -2.40 -9.51 -21.29
N GLU A 109 -1.11 -9.23 -21.12
CA GLU A 109 -0.29 -9.82 -20.08
C GLU A 109 -0.53 -9.15 -18.72
N VAL A 110 -0.64 -9.98 -17.67
CA VAL A 110 -0.74 -9.52 -16.29
C VAL A 110 0.55 -9.89 -15.58
N LYS A 111 1.23 -8.90 -15.01
CA LYS A 111 2.38 -9.10 -14.12
C LYS A 111 1.94 -8.77 -12.70
N SER A 112 2.28 -9.65 -11.77
CA SER A 112 1.95 -9.49 -10.35
C SER A 112 3.17 -9.10 -9.54
N ILE A 113 2.99 -8.19 -8.60
CA ILE A 113 3.98 -7.86 -7.57
C ILE A 113 3.32 -8.19 -6.24
N LEU A 114 4.01 -8.94 -5.39
CA LEU A 114 3.56 -9.27 -4.05
C LEU A 114 4.64 -8.91 -3.05
N PHE A 115 4.30 -8.06 -2.08
CA PHE A 115 5.22 -7.59 -1.06
C PHE A 115 4.51 -7.42 0.29
N SER A 116 5.28 -7.36 1.38
CA SER A 116 4.80 -6.99 2.71
C SER A 116 5.45 -5.70 3.20
N LEU A 117 4.60 -4.88 3.81
CA LEU A 117 5.01 -3.78 4.68
C LEU A 117 4.53 -4.11 6.09
N THR A 118 5.38 -3.84 7.07
CA THR A 118 5.06 -4.09 8.47
C THR A 118 5.26 -2.82 9.26
N ALA A 119 4.24 -2.46 10.03
CA ALA A 119 4.22 -1.28 10.88
C ALA A 119 3.78 -1.69 12.28
N SER A 120 4.40 -1.08 13.29
CA SER A 120 4.03 -1.28 14.69
C SER A 120 3.30 -0.05 15.22
N LYS A 121 2.21 -0.27 15.97
CA LYS A 121 1.48 0.77 16.69
C LYS A 121 1.74 0.72 18.21
N GLU A 122 2.68 -0.11 18.65
CA GLU A 122 3.02 -0.23 20.07
C GLU A 122 3.54 1.09 20.65
N ALA A 123 3.32 1.28 21.94
CA ALA A 123 3.81 2.46 22.65
C ALA A 123 5.31 2.33 22.96
N GLY A 124 6.11 3.18 22.34
CA GLY A 124 7.55 3.30 22.59
C GLY A 124 8.43 2.39 21.74
N ILE A 125 9.65 2.87 21.46
CA ILE A 125 10.59 2.24 20.51
C ILE A 125 10.89 0.77 20.87
N SER A 126 11.08 0.44 22.14
CA SER A 126 11.43 -0.93 22.56
C SER A 126 10.30 -1.93 22.27
N ALA A 127 9.05 -1.55 22.53
CA ALA A 127 7.90 -2.40 22.25
C ALA A 127 7.69 -2.55 20.74
N GLN A 128 7.85 -1.45 19.99
CA GLN A 128 7.78 -1.46 18.53
C GLN A 128 8.83 -2.38 17.90
N LEU A 129 10.08 -2.30 18.35
CA LEU A 129 11.17 -3.16 17.85
C LEU A 129 10.93 -4.63 18.17
N ASN A 130 10.37 -4.96 19.34
CA ASN A 130 10.01 -6.34 19.69
C ASN A 130 8.91 -6.87 18.75
N GLN A 131 7.85 -6.10 18.51
CA GLN A 131 6.79 -6.49 17.58
C GLN A 131 7.32 -6.61 16.13
N MET A 132 8.23 -5.73 15.71
CA MET A 132 8.86 -5.85 14.39
C MET A 132 9.68 -7.14 14.25
N LYS A 133 10.36 -7.62 15.31
CA LYS A 133 11.06 -8.92 15.28
C LYS A 133 10.09 -10.09 15.07
N GLU A 134 8.93 -10.05 15.71
CA GLU A 134 7.89 -11.06 15.52
C GLU A 134 7.37 -11.04 14.07
N PHE A 135 7.07 -9.85 13.55
CA PHE A 135 6.68 -9.66 12.14
C PHE A 135 7.74 -10.13 11.15
N LYS A 136 9.04 -9.92 11.44
CA LYS A 136 10.13 -10.42 10.61
C LYS A 136 10.12 -11.95 10.57
N SER A 137 9.92 -12.59 11.72
CA SER A 137 9.87 -14.05 11.84
C SER A 137 8.70 -14.64 11.03
N LEU A 138 7.53 -13.99 11.07
CA LEU A 138 6.38 -14.34 10.24
C LEU A 138 6.64 -14.15 8.74
N GLN A 139 7.25 -13.03 8.36
CA GLN A 139 7.58 -12.78 6.95
C GLN A 139 8.61 -13.78 6.41
N ASP A 140 9.61 -14.15 7.20
CA ASP A 140 10.60 -15.16 6.79
C ASP A 140 9.92 -16.51 6.58
N TYR A 141 9.03 -16.91 7.48
CA TYR A 141 8.24 -18.12 7.31
C TYR A 141 7.44 -18.12 5.99
N LEU A 142 6.79 -16.99 5.67
CA LEU A 142 6.00 -16.82 4.44
C LEU A 142 6.85 -16.93 3.16
N ILE A 143 8.08 -16.37 3.15
CA ILE A 143 8.96 -16.43 1.98
C ILE A 143 9.31 -17.87 1.62
N TYR A 144 9.62 -18.72 2.61
CA TYR A 144 10.16 -20.06 2.35
C TYR A 144 9.08 -21.12 2.08
N TRP A 145 7.89 -20.99 2.68
CA TRP A 145 6.88 -22.06 2.63
C TRP A 145 5.73 -21.79 1.65
N TYR A 146 5.67 -20.60 1.03
CA TYR A 146 4.77 -20.20 -0.07
C TYR A 146 3.35 -20.78 0.00
N SER A 147 2.79 -20.86 1.19
CA SER A 147 1.40 -21.18 1.41
C SER A 147 0.78 -20.07 2.24
N PHE A 148 0.14 -19.13 1.55
CA PHE A 148 -0.98 -18.40 2.15
C PHE A 148 -2.10 -19.41 2.37
N ASP A 149 -1.93 -20.28 3.36
CA ASP A 149 -2.95 -21.26 3.74
C ASP A 149 -4.12 -20.54 4.42
N SER A 150 -5.15 -21.30 4.76
CA SER A 150 -6.35 -20.78 5.44
C SER A 150 -6.03 -20.05 6.76
N SER A 151 -4.87 -20.27 7.37
CA SER A 151 -4.45 -19.60 8.62
C SER A 151 -4.12 -18.12 8.38
N PHE A 152 -3.78 -17.73 7.15
CA PHE A 152 -3.56 -16.33 6.75
C PHE A 152 -4.85 -15.61 6.34
N GLN A 153 -5.97 -16.31 6.13
CA GLN A 153 -7.27 -15.65 5.91
C GLN A 153 -7.67 -14.76 7.10
N MET A 154 -7.21 -15.08 8.31
CA MET A 154 -7.45 -14.26 9.50
C MET A 154 -6.62 -12.96 9.53
N LEU A 155 -5.60 -12.84 8.68
CA LEU A 155 -4.83 -11.61 8.45
C LEU A 155 -5.34 -10.84 7.23
N CYS A 156 -6.07 -11.51 6.33
CA CYS A 156 -6.89 -10.91 5.29
C CYS A 156 -8.20 -10.38 5.89
N ASP A 157 -8.13 -9.56 6.93
CA ASP A 157 -9.24 -8.64 7.14
C ASP A 157 -9.21 -7.68 5.95
N PRO A 158 -10.29 -7.59 5.13
CA PRO A 158 -10.42 -6.44 4.26
C PRO A 158 -10.23 -5.23 5.16
N LEU A 159 -9.50 -4.22 4.68
CA LEU A 159 -9.51 -2.90 5.33
C LEU A 159 -10.99 -2.49 5.47
N GLU A 160 -11.58 -2.76 6.64
CA GLU A 160 -12.85 -2.20 7.04
C GLU A 160 -12.60 -0.74 7.39
N THR A 161 -12.24 0.05 6.39
CA THR A 161 -12.48 1.47 6.47
C THR A 161 -13.92 1.65 6.01
N ALA A 162 -14.82 1.71 6.99
CA ALA A 162 -15.99 2.55 6.84
C ALA A 162 -15.48 3.94 6.43
N GLU A 163 -15.36 4.21 5.13
CA GLU A 163 -14.98 5.53 4.62
C GLU A 163 -16.14 6.47 4.99
N PRO A 164 -15.93 7.44 5.89
CA PRO A 164 -16.92 8.48 6.06
C PRO A 164 -16.86 9.36 4.82
N SER A 165 -17.85 9.25 3.94
CA SER A 165 -18.08 10.36 3.02
C SER A 165 -18.42 11.59 3.88
N GLY A 166 -17.91 12.76 3.52
CA GLY A 166 -18.03 14.01 4.30
C GLY A 166 -19.46 14.46 4.68
N ASN A 167 -20.49 13.72 4.25
CA ASN A 167 -21.91 13.95 4.55
C ASN A 167 -22.53 12.91 5.51
N GLY A 168 -21.72 12.12 6.23
CA GLY A 168 -22.24 11.14 7.18
C GLY A 168 -22.88 9.92 6.51
N ILE A 169 -22.42 9.58 5.29
CA ILE A 169 -22.86 8.38 4.56
C ILE A 169 -21.70 7.40 4.51
N VAL A 170 -21.98 6.16 4.87
CA VAL A 170 -21.02 5.06 4.91
C VAL A 170 -21.54 3.94 4.02
N ILE A 171 -20.73 3.47 3.07
CA ILE A 171 -21.06 2.37 2.15
C ILE A 171 -20.13 1.19 2.45
N PHE A 172 -20.69 0.01 2.72
CA PHE A 172 -19.91 -1.17 3.12
C PHE A 172 -20.66 -2.50 2.88
N PRO A 173 -19.96 -3.59 2.51
CA PRO A 173 -18.56 -3.61 2.12
C PRO A 173 -18.35 -2.90 0.78
N ASN A 174 -17.18 -2.31 0.60
CA ASN A 174 -16.71 -1.82 -0.69
C ASN A 174 -15.24 -2.29 -0.84
N PRO A 175 -14.92 -3.23 -1.75
CA PRO A 175 -15.79 -3.82 -2.78
C PRO A 175 -16.89 -4.75 -2.25
N ALA A 176 -17.97 -4.95 -3.02
CA ALA A 176 -19.09 -5.83 -2.71
C ALA A 176 -19.28 -6.94 -3.75
N SER A 177 -19.53 -8.19 -3.29
CA SER A 177 -19.81 -9.35 -4.15
C SER A 177 -21.30 -9.65 -4.29
N ASP A 178 -22.01 -9.72 -3.17
CA ASP A 178 -23.41 -10.13 -3.11
C ASP A 178 -24.34 -8.95 -2.79
N TYR A 179 -23.93 -8.12 -1.84
CA TYR A 179 -24.67 -6.94 -1.42
C TYR A 179 -23.72 -5.89 -0.85
N PHE A 180 -24.17 -4.64 -0.82
CA PHE A 180 -23.61 -3.60 0.03
C PHE A 180 -24.70 -2.97 0.90
N ASN A 181 -24.32 -2.41 2.02
CA ASN A 181 -25.12 -1.56 2.87
C ASN A 181 -24.71 -0.11 2.65
N ILE A 182 -25.69 0.78 2.64
CA ILE A 182 -25.47 2.21 2.76
C ILE A 182 -26.17 2.70 4.02
N ARG A 183 -25.39 3.33 4.91
CA ARG A 183 -25.83 3.83 6.21
C ARG A 183 -25.66 5.33 6.28
N SER A 184 -26.68 6.02 6.74
CA SER A 184 -26.63 7.45 7.07
C SER A 184 -26.52 7.65 8.57
N THR A 185 -25.62 8.51 9.02
CA THR A 185 -25.46 8.86 10.44
C THR A 185 -26.32 10.05 10.85
N GLY A 186 -26.94 10.75 9.90
CA GLY A 186 -27.73 11.96 10.15
C GLY A 186 -29.22 11.78 9.88
N SER A 187 -29.60 11.70 8.60
CA SER A 187 -31.00 11.63 8.15
C SER A 187 -31.33 10.29 7.50
N PRO A 188 -32.58 9.81 7.58
CA PRO A 188 -32.98 8.56 6.96
C PRO A 188 -32.81 8.62 5.45
N ILE A 189 -32.31 7.54 4.85
CA ILE A 189 -32.19 7.45 3.39
C ILE A 189 -33.58 7.16 2.82
N LYS A 190 -34.07 8.00 1.92
CA LYS A 190 -35.36 7.83 1.23
C LYS A 190 -35.24 6.96 -0.01
N GLU A 191 -34.17 7.14 -0.76
CA GLU A 191 -33.97 6.48 -2.06
C GLU A 191 -32.49 6.33 -2.37
N ILE A 192 -32.15 5.22 -3.03
CA ILE A 192 -30.83 4.95 -3.61
C ILE A 192 -31.02 4.66 -5.09
N ALA A 193 -30.13 5.20 -5.92
CA ALA A 193 -30.02 4.87 -7.33
C ALA A 193 -28.61 4.39 -7.65
N LEU A 194 -28.53 3.33 -8.46
CA LEU A 194 -27.28 2.71 -8.89
C LEU A 194 -27.06 2.99 -10.38
N TYR A 195 -25.82 3.33 -10.74
CA TYR A 195 -25.41 3.61 -12.11
C TYR A 195 -24.11 2.88 -12.44
N ASP A 196 -23.91 2.56 -13.72
CA ASP A 196 -22.60 2.11 -14.19
C ASP A 196 -21.60 3.28 -14.34
N ILE A 197 -20.35 2.98 -14.71
CA ILE A 197 -19.29 3.99 -14.92
C ILE A 197 -19.59 5.00 -16.04
N LEU A 198 -20.54 4.69 -16.94
CA LEU A 198 -20.96 5.58 -18.01
C LEU A 198 -22.16 6.45 -17.58
N GLY A 199 -22.60 6.32 -16.32
CA GLY A 199 -23.76 7.03 -15.79
C GLY A 199 -25.10 6.44 -16.25
N ARG A 200 -25.13 5.23 -16.82
CA ARG A 200 -26.39 4.56 -17.20
C ARG A 200 -27.06 4.02 -15.95
N TRP A 201 -28.35 4.31 -15.81
CA TRP A 201 -29.18 3.87 -14.69
C TRP A 201 -29.36 2.35 -14.69
N ILE A 202 -29.12 1.72 -13.54
CA ILE A 202 -29.26 0.28 -13.34
C ILE A 202 -30.55 -0.04 -12.57
N GLY A 203 -30.85 0.74 -11.53
CA GLY A 203 -31.99 0.47 -10.66
C GLY A 203 -32.10 1.45 -9.50
N ASN A 204 -33.24 1.42 -8.80
CA ASN A 204 -33.46 2.14 -7.55
C ASN A 204 -33.90 1.20 -6.42
N TYR A 205 -33.48 1.54 -5.20
CA TYR A 205 -33.76 0.79 -3.98
C TYR A 205 -34.43 1.73 -2.97
N LYS A 206 -35.57 1.30 -2.42
CA LYS A 206 -36.31 2.05 -1.40
C LYS A 206 -36.01 1.47 -0.03
N ALA A 207 -35.95 2.35 0.98
CA ALA A 207 -35.76 1.93 2.36
C ALA A 207 -36.88 0.97 2.79
N SER A 208 -36.51 -0.18 3.36
CA SER A 208 -37.44 -0.93 4.18
C SER A 208 -37.65 -0.14 5.48
N LEU A 209 -38.91 0.13 5.82
CA LEU A 209 -39.33 1.05 6.90
C LEU A 209 -38.82 0.67 8.30
N ASP A 210 -38.18 -0.49 8.45
CA ASP A 210 -37.82 -1.09 9.74
C ASP A 210 -36.39 -0.76 10.22
N MET A 211 -35.54 -0.14 9.38
CA MET A 211 -34.18 0.28 9.78
C MET A 211 -33.91 1.69 9.27
N ALA A 212 -34.33 2.71 10.03
CA ALA A 212 -34.42 4.11 9.59
C ALA A 212 -33.17 4.68 8.90
N ASN A 213 -31.99 4.11 9.12
CA ASN A 213 -30.73 4.69 8.67
C ASN A 213 -29.83 3.76 7.87
N THR A 214 -30.22 2.50 7.57
CA THR A 214 -29.40 1.56 6.79
C THR A 214 -30.25 0.85 5.74
N ILE A 215 -29.80 0.87 4.49
CA ILE A 215 -30.43 0.12 3.40
C ILE A 215 -29.43 -0.88 2.83
N ARG A 216 -29.89 -2.12 2.65
CA ARG A 216 -29.15 -3.17 1.97
C ARG A 216 -29.52 -3.18 0.49
N VAL A 217 -28.50 -3.19 -0.37
CA VAL A 217 -28.59 -3.19 -1.83
C VAL A 217 -27.98 -4.49 -2.34
N GLU A 218 -28.82 -5.34 -2.94
CA GLU A 218 -28.38 -6.59 -3.56
C GLU A 218 -27.73 -6.30 -4.93
N VAL A 219 -26.49 -6.78 -5.11
CA VAL A 219 -25.68 -6.66 -6.33
C VAL A 219 -25.20 -8.02 -6.85
N ALA A 220 -25.63 -9.11 -6.24
CA ALA A 220 -25.35 -10.46 -6.68
C ALA A 220 -25.75 -10.66 -8.16
N GLY A 221 -24.78 -11.06 -8.99
CA GLY A 221 -24.98 -11.27 -10.42
C GLY A 221 -24.74 -10.04 -11.31
N MET A 222 -24.36 -8.89 -10.74
CA MET A 222 -23.87 -7.77 -11.52
C MET A 222 -22.49 -8.08 -12.11
N SER A 223 -22.17 -7.49 -13.28
CA SER A 223 -20.84 -7.66 -13.87
C SER A 223 -19.78 -7.03 -12.96
N PRO A 224 -18.60 -7.66 -12.76
CA PRO A 224 -17.52 -7.05 -12.01
C PRO A 224 -17.13 -5.68 -12.60
N GLY A 225 -17.01 -4.65 -11.76
CA GLY A 225 -16.70 -3.31 -12.21
C GLY A 225 -16.91 -2.25 -11.14
N VAL A 226 -16.69 -0.99 -11.52
CA VAL A 226 -16.97 0.18 -10.69
C VAL A 226 -18.41 0.62 -10.95
N TYR A 227 -19.09 1.08 -9.91
CA TYR A 227 -20.46 1.57 -9.96
C TYR A 227 -20.57 2.89 -9.19
N MET A 228 -21.48 3.76 -9.63
CA MET A 228 -21.79 4.99 -8.92
C MET A 228 -23.08 4.81 -8.13
N VAL A 229 -23.04 5.18 -6.84
CA VAL A 229 -24.20 5.16 -5.95
C VAL A 229 -24.63 6.60 -5.67
N SER A 230 -25.89 6.90 -5.92
CA SER A 230 -26.53 8.16 -5.52
C SER A 230 -27.58 7.88 -4.47
N TRP A 231 -27.78 8.80 -3.52
CA TRP A 231 -28.77 8.68 -2.47
C TRP A 231 -29.53 9.98 -2.25
N ARG A 232 -30.72 9.87 -1.67
CA ARG A 232 -31.56 10.99 -1.25
C ARG A 232 -31.93 10.81 0.22
N LEU A 233 -31.64 11.82 1.04
CA LEU A 233 -32.05 11.92 2.45
C LEU A 233 -33.50 12.45 2.58
#